data_AF-A0A916Y2C4-F1
#
_entry.id   AF-A0A916Y2C4-F1
#
_cell.length_a   1.000
_cell.length_b   1.000
_cell.length_c   1.000
_cell.angle_alpha   90.00
_cell.angle_beta   90.00
_cell.angle_gamma   90.00
#
_symmetry.space_group_name_H-M   'P 1'
#
loop_
_entity.id
_entity.type
_entity.pdbx_description
1 polymer ?
#
loop_
_entity_poly.entity_id
_entity_poly.type
_entity_poly.pdbx_seq_one_letter_code
_entity_poly.pdbx_strand_id
1 'polypeptide(L)'
;MATLKLSLRAGERIFINGAVMRVDRKTSLELLNDVTFLLESHVIQAADATTPLRQLYFLVQMMLIEPADAAAARDAFQKTYPLLLAAFSNADIRAGIMDAVELVERERPFDALKSLRSIIPLEDAIISGRPQPTFREARIPVAAGASS
;
A
#
# COMPACT_ATOMS: atom_id res chain seq x y z
N MET A 1 -24.08 8.84 8.12
CA MET A 1 -22.62 8.76 8.26
C MET A 1 -22.21 7.36 7.84
N ALA A 2 -21.32 7.21 6.85
CA ALA A 2 -20.88 5.88 6.43
C ALA A 2 -19.89 5.35 7.47
N THR A 3 -20.28 4.31 8.19
CA THR A 3 -19.41 3.61 9.14
C THR A 3 -18.61 2.54 8.40
N LEU A 4 -17.28 2.58 8.49
CA LEU A 4 -16.45 1.53 7.93
C LEU A 4 -16.40 0.35 8.90
N LYS A 5 -16.86 -0.81 8.44
CA LYS A 5 -16.85 -2.05 9.22
C LYS A 5 -15.77 -3.00 8.72
N LEU A 6 -14.85 -3.34 9.60
CA LEU A 6 -13.72 -4.25 9.34
C LEU A 6 -13.93 -5.54 10.13
N SER A 7 -13.59 -6.68 9.53
CA SER A 7 -13.58 -7.98 10.23
C SER A 7 -12.15 -8.46 10.38
N LEU A 8 -11.72 -8.71 11.62
CA LEU A 8 -10.39 -9.20 11.95
C LEU A 8 -10.47 -10.65 12.43
N ARG A 9 -9.49 -11.47 12.05
CA ARG A 9 -9.31 -12.84 12.52
C ARG A 9 -8.57 -12.84 13.87
N ALA A 10 -8.70 -13.92 14.63
CA ALA A 10 -7.95 -14.11 15.86
C ALA A 10 -6.44 -13.96 15.60
N GLY A 11 -5.77 -13.13 16.40
CA GLY A 11 -4.35 -12.83 16.27
C GLY A 11 -3.99 -11.76 15.23
N GLU A 12 -4.94 -11.32 14.40
CA GLU A 12 -4.69 -10.34 13.34
C GLU A 12 -4.42 -8.95 13.92
N ARG A 13 -3.45 -8.25 13.32
CA ARG A 13 -3.07 -6.89 13.71
C ARG A 13 -3.70 -5.83 12.80
N ILE A 14 -4.04 -4.70 13.38
CA ILE A 14 -4.45 -3.48 12.68
C ILE A 14 -3.65 -2.30 13.19
N PHE A 15 -3.17 -1.49 12.27
CA PHE A 15 -2.42 -0.26 12.52
C PHE A 15 -3.39 0.90 12.29
N ILE A 16 -3.59 1.78 13.28
CA ILE A 16 -4.51 2.92 13.20
C ILE A 16 -3.81 4.15 13.77
N ASN A 17 -3.60 5.19 12.96
CA ASN A 17 -2.93 6.44 13.39
C ASN A 17 -1.63 6.21 14.20
N GLY A 18 -0.81 5.22 13.81
CA GLY A 18 0.42 4.84 14.50
C GLY A 18 0.26 3.91 15.72
N ALA A 19 -0.97 3.64 16.17
CA ALA A 19 -1.24 2.63 17.19
C ALA A 19 -1.36 1.23 16.55
N VAL A 20 -0.77 0.23 17.20
CA VAL A 20 -0.90 -1.17 16.79
C VAL A 20 -1.86 -1.89 17.73
N MET A 21 -2.94 -2.44 17.18
CA MET A 21 -3.92 -3.23 17.92
C MET A 21 -3.91 -4.67 17.42
N ARG A 22 -4.09 -5.62 18.33
CA ARG A 22 -4.23 -7.05 18.01
C ARG A 22 -5.50 -7.57 18.66
N VAL A 23 -6.29 -8.35 17.92
CA VAL A 23 -7.47 -9.02 18.47
C VAL A 23 -7.13 -10.43 18.92
N ASP A 24 -7.71 -10.88 20.02
CA ASP A 24 -7.54 -12.23 20.58
C ASP A 24 -8.45 -13.28 19.90
N ARG A 25 -9.59 -12.83 19.36
CA ARG A 25 -10.58 -13.64 18.65
C ARG A 25 -11.12 -12.91 17.42
N LYS A 26 -11.88 -13.64 16.59
CA LYS A 26 -12.57 -13.05 15.45
C LYS A 26 -13.57 -12.00 15.93
N THR A 27 -13.41 -10.76 15.48
CA THR A 27 -14.20 -9.61 15.91
C THR A 27 -14.44 -8.66 14.73
N SER A 28 -15.53 -7.89 14.80
CA SER A 28 -15.77 -6.77 13.90
C SER A 28 -15.47 -5.44 14.61
N LEU A 29 -14.75 -4.55 13.94
CA LEU A 29 -14.52 -3.18 14.39
C LEU A 29 -15.30 -2.24 13.48
N GLU A 30 -15.96 -1.26 14.09
CA GLU A 30 -16.63 -0.17 13.38
C GLU A 30 -15.90 1.13 13.68
N LEU A 31 -15.47 1.80 12.62
CA LEU A 31 -14.79 3.08 12.69
C LEU A 31 -15.84 4.17 12.48
N LEU A 32 -16.05 4.98 13.53
CA LEU A 32 -17.09 6.02 13.57
C LEU A 32 -16.61 7.36 12.98
N ASN A 33 -15.33 7.45 12.63
CA ASN A 33 -14.66 8.63 12.14
C ASN A 33 -13.66 8.25 11.03
N ASP A 34 -13.27 9.23 10.23
CA ASP A 34 -12.22 9.05 9.23
C ASP A 34 -10.89 8.76 9.94
N VAL A 35 -10.33 7.59 9.66
CA VAL A 35 -9.04 7.14 10.20
C VAL A 35 -8.18 6.59 9.10
N THR A 36 -6.87 6.78 9.24
CA THR A 36 -5.89 6.10 8.40
C THR A 36 -5.52 4.79 9.09
N PHE A 37 -5.70 3.68 8.38
CA PHE A 37 -5.40 2.36 8.91
C PHE A 37 -4.71 1.44 7.89
N LEU A 38 -3.96 0.47 8.40
CA LEU A 38 -3.42 -0.64 7.62
C LEU A 38 -3.74 -1.95 8.34
N LEU A 39 -4.17 -2.95 7.57
CA LEU A 39 -4.29 -4.32 8.05
C LEU A 39 -2.92 -4.99 7.99
N GLU A 40 -2.68 -5.99 8.83
CA GLU A 40 -1.44 -6.78 8.81
C GLU A 40 -1.12 -7.35 7.42
N SER A 41 -2.14 -7.77 6.67
CA SER A 41 -1.98 -8.25 5.29
C SER A 41 -1.50 -7.20 4.28
N HIS A 42 -1.51 -5.93 4.66
CA HIS A 42 -1.02 -4.80 3.87
C HIS A 42 0.34 -4.31 4.35
N VAL A 43 0.86 -4.86 5.45
CA VAL A 43 2.16 -4.51 6.01
C VAL A 43 3.18 -5.54 5.57
N ILE A 44 4.22 -5.09 4.88
CA ILE A 44 5.38 -5.94 4.55
C ILE A 44 6.52 -5.64 5.51
N GLN A 45 7.33 -6.64 5.84
CA GLN A 45 8.54 -6.44 6.63
C GLN A 45 9.67 -5.91 5.75
N ALA A 46 10.67 -5.27 6.35
CA ALA A 46 11.85 -4.79 5.63
C ALA A 46 12.54 -5.92 4.82
N ALA A 47 12.55 -7.15 5.36
CA ALA A 47 13.09 -8.32 4.69
C ALA A 47 12.30 -8.76 3.44
N ASP A 48 11.01 -8.40 3.34
CA ASP A 48 10.15 -8.71 2.19
C ASP A 48 10.25 -7.65 1.08
N ALA A 49 10.88 -6.50 1.35
CA ALA A 49 11.12 -5.42 0.41
C ALA A 49 12.28 -5.74 -0.55
N THR A 50 12.19 -6.89 -1.23
CA THR A 50 13.27 -7.47 -2.06
C THR A 50 13.25 -7.00 -3.51
N THR A 51 12.17 -6.35 -3.95
CA THR A 51 12.03 -5.82 -5.31
C THR A 51 11.92 -4.29 -5.29
N PRO A 52 12.32 -3.58 -6.35
CA PRO A 52 12.23 -2.12 -6.42
C PRO A 52 10.84 -1.55 -6.04
N LEU A 53 9.74 -2.08 -6.59
CA LEU A 53 8.40 -1.57 -6.22
C LEU A 53 8.03 -1.90 -4.77
N ARG A 54 8.47 -3.04 -4.23
CA ARG A 54 8.26 -3.36 -2.80
C ARG A 54 9.07 -2.47 -1.89
N GLN A 55 10.27 -2.04 -2.29
CA GLN A 55 11.06 -1.05 -1.56
C GLN A 55 10.35 0.31 -1.53
N LEU A 56 9.85 0.77 -2.68
CA LEU A 56 9.08 2.01 -2.74
C LEU A 56 7.78 1.93 -1.93
N TYR A 57 7.08 0.80 -1.98
CA TYR A 57 5.91 0.50 -1.16
C TYR A 57 6.23 0.56 0.34
N PHE A 58 7.36 -0.05 0.76
CA PHE A 58 7.79 -0.04 2.15
C PHE A 58 8.03 1.38 2.66
N LEU A 59 8.64 2.25 1.85
CA LEU A 59 8.84 3.65 2.23
C LEU A 59 7.52 4.38 2.47
N VAL A 60 6.52 4.20 1.59
CA VAL A 60 5.18 4.79 1.79
C VAL A 60 4.47 4.20 3.00
N GLN A 61 4.64 2.90 3.25
CA GLN A 61 4.12 2.24 4.46
C GLN A 61 4.70 2.89 5.73
N MET A 62 6.01 3.14 5.77
CA MET A 62 6.66 3.78 6.93
C MET A 62 6.07 5.16 7.23
N MET A 63 5.71 5.93 6.20
CA MET A 63 5.02 7.22 6.37
C MET A 63 3.67 7.09 7.12
N LEU A 64 3.04 5.91 7.07
CA LEU A 64 1.72 5.64 7.68
C LEU A 64 1.82 5.02 9.07
N ILE A 65 2.78 4.12 9.28
CA ILE A 65 2.88 3.32 10.52
C ILE A 65 3.80 3.95 11.57
N GLU A 66 4.76 4.76 11.16
CA GLU A 66 5.76 5.36 12.05
C GLU A 66 5.77 6.89 11.88
N PRO A 67 4.84 7.62 12.55
CA PRO A 67 4.72 9.08 12.42
C PRO A 67 6.01 9.84 12.75
N ALA A 68 6.82 9.31 13.67
CA ALA A 68 8.10 9.90 14.07
C ALA A 68 9.13 9.91 12.91
N ASP A 69 9.11 8.87 12.07
CA ASP A 69 10.07 8.69 10.97
C ASP A 69 9.47 9.00 9.59
N ALA A 70 8.22 9.46 9.55
CA ALA A 70 7.51 9.74 8.30
C ALA A 70 8.25 10.75 7.40
N ALA A 71 8.92 11.75 7.98
CA ALA A 71 9.72 12.72 7.22
C ALA A 71 10.94 12.07 6.55
N ALA A 72 11.65 11.21 7.27
CA ALA A 72 12.80 10.47 6.74
C ALA A 72 12.38 9.47 5.66
N ALA A 73 11.25 8.77 5.86
CA ALA A 73 10.67 7.88 4.87
C ALA A 73 10.27 8.64 3.59
N ARG A 74 9.70 9.85 3.73
CA ARG A 74 9.35 10.72 2.59
C ARG A 74 10.58 11.19 1.81
N ASP A 75 11.65 11.59 2.50
CA ASP A 75 12.92 11.96 1.86
C ASP A 75 13.54 10.78 1.10
N ALA A 76 13.57 9.59 1.72
CA ALA A 76 14.03 8.37 1.07
C ALA A 76 13.16 8.02 -0.17
N PHE A 77 11.84 8.17 -0.07
CA PHE A 77 10.93 7.96 -1.21
C PHE A 77 11.25 8.93 -2.36
N GLN A 78 11.44 10.21 -2.07
CA GLN A 78 11.77 11.24 -3.06
C GLN A 78 13.09 10.98 -3.78
N LYS A 79 14.06 10.38 -3.10
CA LYS A 79 15.34 9.97 -3.70
C LYS A 79 15.24 8.67 -4.50
N THR A 80 14.31 7.78 -4.13
CA THR A 80 14.20 6.43 -4.69
C THR A 80 13.36 6.41 -5.98
N TYR A 81 12.20 7.07 -6.00
CA TYR A 81 11.30 6.98 -7.17
C TYR A 81 11.96 7.40 -8.50
N PRO A 82 12.83 8.43 -8.58
CA PRO A 82 13.45 8.82 -9.86
C PRO A 82 14.36 7.72 -10.40
N LEU A 83 15.05 6.99 -9.51
CA LEU A 83 15.91 5.87 -9.88
C LEU A 83 15.08 4.72 -10.48
N LEU A 84 13.91 4.45 -9.89
CA LEU A 84 12.98 3.45 -10.41
C LEU A 84 12.41 3.86 -11.77
N LEU A 85 12.04 5.13 -11.94
CA LEU A 85 11.57 5.64 -13.24
C LEU A 85 12.63 5.53 -14.34
N ALA A 86 13.91 5.63 -13.99
CA ALA A 86 15.02 5.42 -14.92
C ALA A 86 15.28 3.93 -15.20
N ALA A 87 15.05 3.04 -14.22
CA ALA A 87 15.30 1.61 -14.34
C ALA A 87 14.18 0.86 -15.09
N PHE A 88 12.92 1.27 -14.92
CA PHE A 88 11.79 0.62 -15.59
C PHE A 88 11.54 1.20 -16.98
N SER A 89 11.38 0.31 -17.97
CA SER A 89 10.91 0.68 -19.33
C SER A 89 9.40 0.50 -19.50
N ASN A 90 8.77 -0.32 -18.67
CA ASN A 90 7.34 -0.60 -18.76
C ASN A 90 6.51 0.66 -18.43
N ALA A 91 5.62 1.04 -19.35
CA ALA A 91 4.82 2.27 -19.25
C ALA A 91 3.83 2.24 -18.07
N ASP A 92 3.18 1.10 -17.81
CA ASP A 92 2.19 0.96 -16.74
C ASP A 92 2.83 1.09 -15.34
N ILE A 93 4.01 0.48 -15.15
CA ILE A 93 4.79 0.61 -13.91
C ILE A 93 5.20 2.07 -13.70
N ARG A 94 5.74 2.72 -14.74
CA ARG A 94 6.14 4.13 -14.65
C ARG A 94 4.96 5.05 -14.34
N ALA A 95 3.81 4.82 -14.97
CA ALA A 95 2.58 5.56 -14.68
C ALA A 95 2.14 5.35 -13.23
N GLY A 96 2.09 4.10 -12.75
CA GLY A 96 1.72 3.83 -11.35
C GLY A 96 2.69 4.39 -10.31
N ILE A 97 4.00 4.46 -10.62
CA ILE A 97 4.97 5.18 -9.77
C ILE A 97 4.64 6.67 -9.74
N MET A 98 4.39 7.30 -10.89
CA MET A 98 4.03 8.73 -10.96
C MET A 98 2.73 9.04 -10.23
N ASP A 99 1.72 8.19 -10.37
CA ASP A 99 0.46 8.32 -9.62
C ASP A 99 0.71 8.28 -8.11
N ALA A 100 1.58 7.37 -7.64
CA ALA A 100 1.95 7.29 -6.24
C ALA A 100 2.70 8.54 -5.76
N VAL A 101 3.59 9.12 -6.59
CA VAL A 101 4.29 10.37 -6.29
C VAL A 101 3.29 11.51 -6.08
N GLU A 102 2.35 11.70 -7.01
CA GLU A 102 1.32 12.75 -6.91
C GLU A 102 0.46 12.58 -5.64
N LEU A 103 0.13 11.34 -5.28
CA LEU A 103 -0.63 11.05 -4.06
C LEU A 103 0.18 11.33 -2.79
N VAL A 104 1.47 11.00 -2.75
CA VAL A 104 2.34 11.35 -1.62
C VAL A 104 2.48 12.87 -1.49
N GLU A 105 2.65 13.60 -2.60
CA GLU A 105 2.75 15.07 -2.59
C GLU A 105 1.48 15.75 -2.08
N ARG A 106 0.31 15.16 -2.36
CA ARG A 106 -1.00 15.62 -1.86
C ARG A 106 -1.33 15.16 -0.44
N GLU A 107 -0.35 14.64 0.30
CA GLU A 107 -0.55 14.11 1.65
C GLU A 107 -1.58 12.96 1.74
N ARG A 108 -1.62 12.12 0.70
CA ARG A 108 -2.47 10.92 0.61
C ARG A 108 -1.65 9.63 0.54
N PRO A 109 -0.76 9.35 1.52
CA PRO A 109 0.12 8.18 1.48
C PRO A 109 -0.62 6.85 1.48
N PHE A 110 -1.82 6.77 2.07
CA PHE A 110 -2.64 5.55 2.02
C PHE A 110 -3.10 5.20 0.60
N ASP A 111 -3.48 6.21 -0.18
CA ASP A 111 -3.87 6.01 -1.57
C ASP A 111 -2.66 5.72 -2.45
N ALA A 112 -1.51 6.35 -2.17
CA ALA A 112 -0.24 6.03 -2.83
C ALA A 112 0.13 4.55 -2.61
N LEU A 113 -0.02 4.05 -1.38
CA LEU A 113 0.24 2.66 -1.02
C LEU A 113 -0.68 1.69 -1.80
N LYS A 114 -1.96 2.02 -1.95
CA LYS A 114 -2.89 1.26 -2.81
C LYS A 114 -2.46 1.27 -4.27
N SER A 115 -2.05 2.42 -4.78
CA SER A 115 -1.58 2.57 -6.17
C SER A 115 -0.37 1.68 -6.43
N LEU A 116 0.66 1.77 -5.58
CA LEU A 116 1.87 0.94 -5.67
C LEU A 116 1.54 -0.55 -5.59
N ARG A 117 0.64 -0.94 -4.68
CA ARG A 117 0.24 -2.36 -4.56
C ARG A 117 -0.33 -2.93 -5.84
N SER A 118 -1.07 -2.12 -6.61
CA SER A 118 -1.71 -2.57 -7.85
C SER A 118 -0.71 -2.88 -8.97
N ILE A 119 0.49 -2.27 -8.93
CA ILE A 119 1.53 -2.46 -9.96
C ILE A 119 2.62 -3.46 -9.56
N ILE A 120 2.72 -3.87 -8.28
CA ILE A 120 3.66 -4.92 -7.83
C ILE A 120 3.53 -6.22 -8.65
N PRO A 121 2.32 -6.74 -8.96
CA PRO A 121 2.20 -7.94 -9.78
C PRO A 121 2.80 -7.81 -11.19
N LEU A 122 2.87 -6.58 -11.74
CA LEU A 122 3.49 -6.33 -13.04
C LEU A 122 5.02 -6.52 -12.95
N GLU A 123 5.65 -6.05 -11.88
CA GLU A 123 7.06 -6.28 -11.62
C GLU A 123 7.34 -7.76 -11.34
N ASP A 124 6.52 -8.42 -10.52
CA ASP A 124 6.65 -9.86 -10.24
C ASP A 124 6.57 -10.69 -11.55
N ALA A 125 5.73 -10.30 -12.50
CA ALA A 125 5.64 -10.95 -13.82
C ALA A 125 6.91 -10.75 -14.65
N ILE A 126 7.46 -9.53 -14.68
CA ILE A 126 8.73 -9.22 -15.36
C ILE A 126 9.89 -10.04 -14.76
N ILE A 127 10.02 -10.06 -13.43
CA ILE A 127 11.10 -10.78 -12.74
C ILE A 127 11.00 -12.29 -12.99
N SER A 128 9.79 -12.84 -13.00
CA SER A 128 9.58 -14.28 -13.23
C SER A 128 9.60 -14.70 -14.70
N GLY A 129 9.82 -13.77 -15.65
CA GLY A 129 9.80 -14.04 -17.08
C GLY A 129 8.44 -14.52 -17.61
N ARG A 130 7.36 -14.24 -16.87
CA ARG A 130 5.99 -14.60 -17.26
C ARG A 130 5.39 -13.53 -18.16
N PRO A 131 4.38 -13.87 -19.00
CA PRO A 131 3.63 -12.88 -19.76
C PRO A 131 3.07 -11.82 -18.81
N GLN A 132 3.28 -10.55 -19.13
CA GLN A 132 2.84 -9.46 -18.27
C GLN A 132 1.31 -9.40 -18.24
N PRO A 133 0.67 -9.50 -17.06
CA PRO A 133 -0.77 -9.36 -16.95
C PRO A 133 -1.17 -7.95 -17.36
N THR A 134 -2.30 -7.79 -18.04
CA THR A 134 -2.74 -6.47 -18.47
C THR A 134 -3.22 -5.66 -17.25
N PHE A 135 -2.96 -4.35 -17.22
CA PHE A 135 -3.34 -3.46 -16.10
C PHE A 135 -4.83 -3.58 -15.68
N ARG A 136 -5.71 -3.94 -16.63
CA ARG A 136 -7.15 -4.17 -16.38
C ARG A 136 -7.43 -5.40 -15.51
N GLU A 137 -6.59 -6.44 -15.56
CA GLU A 137 -6.77 -7.68 -14.78
C GLU A 137 -6.29 -7.54 -13.33
N ALA A 138 -5.34 -6.63 -13.08
CA ALA A 138 -4.84 -6.34 -11.72
C ALA A 138 -5.84 -5.52 -10.87
N ARG A 139 -6.83 -4.89 -11.51
CA ARG A 139 -7.94 -4.19 -10.83
C ARG A 139 -9.03 -5.19 -10.46
N ILE A 140 -8.72 -6.18 -9.62
CA ILE A 140 -9.78 -6.90 -8.90
C ILE A 140 -10.49 -5.86 -8.01
N PRO A 141 -11.82 -5.73 -8.06
CA PRO A 141 -12.54 -4.82 -7.20
C PRO A 141 -12.26 -5.20 -5.74
N VAL A 142 -11.68 -4.28 -4.97
CA VAL A 142 -11.84 -4.28 -3.52
C VAL A 142 -13.34 -4.18 -3.28
N ALA A 143 -13.92 -5.26 -2.76
CA ALA A 143 -15.34 -5.46 -2.49
C ALA A 143 -16.14 -4.15 -2.35
N ALA A 144 -16.91 -3.81 -3.38
CA ALA A 144 -18.07 -2.94 -3.24
C ALA A 144 -19.19 -3.77 -2.59
N GLY A 145 -19.20 -3.79 -1.26
CA GLY A 145 -20.34 -4.29 -0.48
C GLY A 145 -21.30 -3.14 -0.20
N ALA A 146 -22.24 -2.89 -1.11
CA ALA A 146 -23.44 -2.09 -0.84
C ALA A 146 -24.55 -2.57 -1.78
N SER A 147 -25.48 -3.37 -1.24
CA SER A 147 -26.88 -3.50 -1.70
C SER A 147 -27.65 -4.33 -0.67
N SER A 148 -28.20 -3.64 0.32
CA SER A 148 -29.54 -3.85 0.91
C SER A 148 -29.96 -2.54 1.55
#